data_AF-A0A255EGL7-F1
#
_entry.id   AF-A0A255EGL7-F1
#
_cell.length_a   1.000
_cell.length_b   1.000
_cell.length_c   1.000
_cell.angle_alpha   90.00
_cell.angle_beta   90.00
_cell.angle_gamma   90.00
#
_symmetry.space_group_name_H-M   'P 1'
#
loop_
_entity.id
_entity.type
_entity.pdbx_description
1 polymer ?
#
loop_
_entity_poly.entity_id
_entity_poly.type
_entity_poly.pdbx_seq_one_letter_code
_entity_poly.pdbx_strand_id
1 'polypeptide(L)'
;MEIAGLDGEFDLFVEGGRPHVSVETESTQLVGKDGEVLDALQELCRLAVMTETGVRSRLMLDVAGHRDQRRRELRALANDAIQDVKESGEPARLSPMNPFERKIVHDAVAEAGLASESEGEEPQRRVVVLPA
;
A
#
# COMPACT_ATOMS: atom_id res chain seq x y z
N MET A 1 15.29 7.20 -17.96
CA MET A 1 14.06 7.94 -18.28
C MET A 1 13.82 8.13 -19.77
N GLU A 2 14.85 8.14 -20.61
CA GLU A 2 14.70 8.25 -22.07
C GLU A 2 13.97 7.05 -22.72
N ILE A 3 14.04 5.85 -22.12
CA ILE A 3 13.40 4.62 -22.64
C ILE A 3 11.87 4.61 -22.44
N ALA A 4 11.35 5.30 -21.41
CA ALA A 4 9.92 5.36 -21.13
C ALA A 4 9.27 6.70 -21.55
N GLY A 5 10.06 7.68 -22.02
CA GLY A 5 9.56 9.01 -22.37
C GLY A 5 8.95 9.76 -21.19
N LEU A 6 9.40 9.47 -19.97
CA LEU A 6 8.89 10.09 -18.74
C LEU A 6 9.95 11.03 -18.17
N ASP A 7 9.54 12.25 -17.83
CA ASP A 7 10.35 13.22 -17.10
C ASP A 7 10.24 12.94 -15.60
N GLY A 8 11.36 13.03 -14.89
CA GLY A 8 11.40 12.91 -13.43
C GLY A 8 12.82 12.74 -12.88
N GLU A 9 12.91 12.57 -11.57
CA GLU A 9 14.15 12.31 -10.85
C GLU A 9 14.05 11.00 -10.06
N PHE A 10 15.19 10.36 -9.82
CA PHE A 10 15.25 9.16 -9.00
C PHE A 10 16.11 9.42 -7.78
N ASP A 11 15.54 9.18 -6.61
CA ASP A 11 16.25 9.23 -5.34
C ASP A 11 16.44 7.83 -4.76
N LEU A 12 17.64 7.60 -4.23
CA LEU A 12 18.00 6.37 -3.55
C LEU A 12 18.34 6.68 -2.09
N PHE A 13 17.68 5.99 -1.17
CA PHE A 13 17.95 6.12 0.25
C PHE A 13 17.77 4.80 0.98
N VAL A 14 18.22 4.73 2.23
CA VAL A 14 18.05 3.55 3.09
C VAL A 14 17.22 3.96 4.30
N GLU A 15 16.10 3.28 4.50
CA GLU A 15 15.21 3.49 5.64
C GLU A 15 14.99 2.17 6.37
N GLY A 16 15.21 2.14 7.70
CA GLY A 16 15.04 0.92 8.49
C GLY A 16 15.84 -0.29 8.01
N GLY A 17 17.01 -0.06 7.40
CA GLY A 17 17.85 -1.10 6.81
C GLY A 17 17.32 -1.68 5.48
N ARG A 18 16.34 -1.03 4.85
CA ARG A 18 15.79 -1.40 3.55
C ARG A 18 16.16 -0.34 2.52
N PRO A 19 16.62 -0.72 1.31
CA PRO A 19 16.84 0.23 0.24
C PRO A 19 15.51 0.69 -0.35
N HIS A 20 15.41 1.99 -0.61
CA HIS A 20 14.28 2.64 -1.24
C HIS A 20 14.73 3.31 -2.53
N VAL A 21 13.87 3.20 -3.55
CA VAL A 21 13.94 3.97 -4.79
C VAL A 21 12.67 4.78 -4.88
N SER A 22 12.80 6.10 -4.93
CA SER A 22 11.70 7.02 -5.19
C SER A 22 11.82 7.54 -6.62
N VAL A 23 10.70 7.60 -7.33
CA VAL A 23 10.60 8.28 -8.62
C VAL A 23 9.77 9.53 -8.44
N GLU A 24 10.41 10.69 -8.49
CA GLU A 24 9.74 11.98 -8.47
C GLU A 24 9.28 12.31 -9.90
N THR A 25 7.97 12.35 -10.11
CA THR A 25 7.35 12.58 -11.42
C THR A 25 5.93 13.09 -11.23
N GLU A 26 5.48 13.97 -12.13
CA GLU A 26 4.09 14.44 -12.20
C GLU A 26 3.17 13.40 -12.87
N SER A 27 3.75 12.43 -13.60
CA SER A 27 3.00 11.37 -14.28
C SER A 27 2.68 10.21 -13.35
N THR A 28 1.41 9.80 -13.33
CA THR A 28 0.92 8.62 -12.60
C THR A 28 0.89 7.34 -13.46
N GLN A 29 1.41 7.37 -14.68
CA GLN A 29 1.38 6.20 -15.59
C GLN A 29 2.12 4.99 -15.01
N LEU A 30 3.23 5.21 -14.30
CA LEU A 30 4.00 4.15 -13.63
C LEU A 30 3.34 3.66 -12.33
N VAL A 31 2.28 4.32 -11.87
CA VAL A 31 1.46 3.83 -10.76
C VAL A 31 0.44 2.81 -11.27
N GLY A 32 -0.22 3.13 -12.38
CA GLY A 32 -1.31 2.31 -12.93
C GLY A 32 -2.58 2.39 -12.09
N LYS A 33 -3.57 1.57 -12.44
CA LYS A 33 -4.83 1.51 -11.68
C LYS A 33 -4.58 0.85 -10.33
N ASP A 34 -5.00 1.51 -9.25
CA ASP A 34 -4.87 1.01 -7.88
C ASP A 34 -3.43 0.58 -7.49
N GLY A 35 -2.40 1.10 -8.17
CA GLY A 35 -1.00 0.77 -7.92
C GLY A 35 -0.47 -0.49 -8.64
N GLU A 36 -1.25 -1.13 -9.52
CA GLU A 36 -0.89 -2.42 -10.14
C GLU A 36 0.42 -2.36 -10.95
N VAL A 37 0.68 -1.25 -11.63
CA VAL A 37 1.90 -1.08 -12.45
C VAL A 37 3.10 -0.85 -11.54
N LEU A 38 2.93 -0.06 -10.47
CA LEU A 38 3.98 0.17 -9.48
C LEU A 38 4.40 -1.14 -8.80
N ASP A 39 3.44 -2.00 -8.46
CA ASP A 39 3.73 -3.30 -7.87
C ASP A 39 4.43 -4.25 -8.85
N ALA A 40 4.02 -4.26 -10.12
CA ALA A 40 4.72 -5.02 -11.15
C ALA A 40 6.17 -4.52 -11.37
N LEU A 41 6.38 -3.20 -11.41
CA LEU A 41 7.71 -2.60 -11.52
C LEU A 41 8.58 -2.93 -10.30
N GLN A 42 8.03 -2.90 -9.09
CA GLN A 42 8.76 -3.29 -7.88
C GLN A 42 9.26 -4.74 -7.97
N GLU A 43 8.42 -5.68 -8.40
CA GLU A 43 8.83 -7.08 -8.54
C GLU A 43 9.87 -7.27 -9.64
N LEU A 44 9.72 -6.60 -10.79
CA LEU A 44 10.73 -6.61 -11.84
C LEU A 44 12.08 -6.07 -11.33
N CYS A 45 12.09 -4.97 -10.57
CA CYS A 45 13.30 -4.42 -9.97
C CYS A 45 13.94 -5.40 -8.97
N ARG A 46 13.13 -6.07 -8.12
CA ARG A 46 13.64 -7.08 -7.19
C ARG A 46 14.27 -8.27 -7.91
N LEU A 47 13.64 -8.73 -8.99
CA LEU A 47 14.16 -9.81 -9.83
C LEU A 47 15.45 -9.41 -10.55
N ALA A 48 15.53 -8.20 -11.08
CA ALA A 48 16.75 -7.67 -11.69
C ALA A 48 17.91 -7.66 -10.69
N VAL A 49 17.70 -7.12 -9.48
CA VAL A 49 18.72 -7.11 -8.42
C VAL A 49 19.10 -8.53 -7.98
N MET A 50 18.12 -9.44 -7.86
CA MET A 50 18.40 -10.84 -7.52
C MET A 50 19.21 -11.55 -8.61
N THR A 51 18.95 -11.24 -9.88
CA THR A 51 19.66 -11.85 -11.01
C THR A 51 21.14 -11.43 -11.02
N GLU A 52 21.42 -10.17 -10.70
CA GLU A 52 22.80 -9.63 -10.64
C GLU A 52 23.55 -10.04 -9.36
N THR A 53 22.86 -10.07 -8.21
CA THR A 53 23.52 -10.25 -6.89
C THR A 53 23.40 -11.66 -6.31
N GLY A 54 22.50 -12.49 -6.84
CA GLY A 54 22.12 -13.78 -6.26
C GLY A 54 21.32 -13.69 -4.96
N VAL A 55 21.05 -12.48 -4.44
CA VAL A 55 20.37 -12.25 -3.17
C VAL A 55 19.00 -11.63 -3.43
N ARG A 56 17.96 -12.14 -2.76
CA ARG A 56 16.63 -11.54 -2.80
C ARG A 56 16.67 -10.12 -2.26
N SER A 57 16.35 -9.16 -3.12
CA SER A 57 16.29 -7.76 -2.73
C SER A 57 15.05 -7.46 -1.90
N ARG A 58 15.23 -6.68 -0.83
CA ARG A 58 14.14 -6.12 -0.02
C ARG A 58 13.78 -4.69 -0.43
N LEU A 59 14.21 -4.28 -1.63
CA LEU A 59 13.99 -2.96 -2.17
C LEU A 59 12.50 -2.60 -2.22
N MET A 60 12.20 -1.36 -1.85
CA MET A 60 10.89 -0.74 -2.07
C MET A 60 11.00 0.27 -3.20
N LEU A 61 10.03 0.25 -4.10
CA LEU A 61 9.85 1.26 -5.14
C LEU A 61 8.62 2.11 -4.79
N ASP A 62 8.76 3.43 -4.84
CA ASP A 62 7.66 4.38 -4.80
C ASP A 62 7.72 5.32 -6.00
N VAL A 63 6.56 5.74 -6.47
CA VAL A 63 6.42 6.64 -7.63
C VAL A 63 5.43 7.73 -7.24
N ALA A 64 5.82 8.99 -7.44
CA ALA A 64 4.98 10.15 -7.20
C ALA A 64 4.32 10.19 -5.79
N GLY A 65 5.00 9.65 -4.77
CA GLY A 65 4.47 9.59 -3.40
C GLY A 65 3.26 8.67 -3.22
N HIS A 66 2.99 7.78 -4.19
CA HIS A 66 1.75 7.00 -4.23
C HIS A 66 1.57 6.12 -2.99
N ARG A 67 2.62 5.42 -2.53
CA ARG A 67 2.51 4.52 -1.37
C ARG A 67 2.15 5.26 -0.08
N ASP A 68 2.71 6.45 0.12
CA ASP A 68 2.43 7.27 1.28
C ASP A 68 1.04 7.90 1.22
N GLN A 69 0.66 8.40 0.04
CA GLN A 69 -0.69 8.91 -0.19
C GLN A 69 -1.74 7.82 0.06
N ARG A 70 -1.53 6.62 -0.48
CA ARG A 70 -2.44 5.48 -0.29
C ARG A 70 -2.53 5.05 1.17
N ARG A 71 -1.41 5.05 1.90
CA ARG A 71 -1.40 4.76 3.34
C ARG A 71 -2.23 5.79 4.13
N ARG A 72 -2.15 7.08 3.79
CA ARG A 72 -2.97 8.13 4.43
C ARG A 72 -4.46 7.92 4.16
N GLU A 73 -4.83 7.62 2.92
CA GLU A 73 -6.22 7.34 2.53
C GLU A 73 -6.80 6.14 3.29
N LEU A 74 -6.05 5.04 3.37
CA LEU A 74 -6.51 3.84 4.08
C LEU A 74 -6.65 4.06 5.59
N ARG A 75 -5.79 4.88 6.19
CA ARG A 75 -5.92 5.29 7.59
C ARG A 75 -7.14 6.18 7.81
N ALA A 76 -7.42 7.11 6.91
CA ALA A 76 -8.63 7.92 6.97
C ALA A 76 -9.89 7.03 6.86
N LEU A 77 -9.92 6.13 5.88
CA LEU A 77 -11.00 5.15 5.71
C LEU A 77 -11.20 4.28 6.97
N ALA A 78 -10.12 3.83 7.59
CA ALA A 78 -10.18 3.08 8.84
C ALA A 78 -10.77 3.93 9.98
N ASN A 79 -10.33 5.18 10.11
CA ASN A 79 -10.83 6.09 11.14
C ASN A 79 -12.32 6.38 10.99
N ASP A 80 -12.80 6.60 9.77
CA ASP A 80 -14.22 6.81 9.50
C ASP A 80 -15.04 5.57 9.92
N ALA A 81 -14.60 4.37 9.51
CA ALA A 81 -15.26 3.13 9.91
C ALA A 81 -15.21 2.89 11.43
N ILE A 82 -14.12 3.28 12.11
CA ILE A 82 -14.01 3.22 13.57
C ILE A 82 -15.07 4.13 14.23
N GLN A 83 -15.28 5.34 13.72
CA GLN A 83 -16.30 6.25 14.26
C GLN A 83 -17.69 5.70 14.03
N ASP A 84 -18.00 5.26 12.80
CA ASP A 84 -19.30 4.69 12.46
C ASP A 84 -19.66 3.50 13.36
N VAL A 85 -18.71 2.61 13.62
CA VAL A 85 -18.90 1.45 14.52
C VAL A 85 -19.11 1.88 15.97
N LYS A 86 -18.37 2.89 16.45
CA LYS A 86 -18.51 3.42 17.81
C LYS A 86 -19.85 4.12 18.03
N GLU A 87 -20.36 4.80 17.01
CA GLU A 87 -21.63 5.52 17.08
C GLU A 87 -22.84 4.60 16.89
N SER A 88 -22.79 3.70 15.90
CA SER A 88 -23.90 2.80 15.56
C SER A 88 -23.97 1.55 16.45
N GLY A 89 -22.83 1.06 16.95
CA GLY A 89 -22.73 -0.25 17.58
C GLY A 89 -22.84 -1.43 16.61
N GLU A 90 -22.84 -1.18 15.30
CA GLU A 90 -22.93 -2.22 14.27
C GLU A 90 -21.59 -2.40 13.53
N PRO A 91 -21.27 -3.61 13.03
CA PRO A 91 -20.04 -3.83 12.26
C PRO A 91 -20.00 -3.07 10.93
N ALA A 92 -18.88 -2.39 10.64
CA ALA A 92 -18.65 -1.71 9.36
C ALA A 92 -17.82 -2.58 8.40
N ARG A 93 -18.31 -2.75 7.17
CA ARG A 93 -17.63 -3.51 6.11
C ARG A 93 -17.01 -2.55 5.11
N LEU A 94 -15.70 -2.62 4.93
CA LEU A 94 -15.00 -1.80 3.95
C LEU A 94 -15.04 -2.41 2.55
N SER A 95 -14.64 -1.62 1.55
CA SER A 95 -14.42 -2.11 0.20
C SER A 95 -13.32 -3.20 0.17
N PRO A 96 -13.39 -4.16 -0.78
CA PRO A 96 -12.32 -5.11 -1.00
C PRO A 96 -10.99 -4.40 -1.27
N MET A 97 -9.91 -4.94 -0.72
CA MET A 97 -8.58 -4.35 -0.79
C MET A 97 -7.52 -5.44 -0.68
N ASN A 98 -6.32 -5.19 -1.17
CA ASN A 98 -5.26 -6.19 -1.22
C ASN A 98 -4.70 -6.50 0.20
N PRO A 99 -3.95 -7.60 0.39
CA PRO A 99 -3.45 -7.98 1.72
C PRO A 99 -2.63 -6.89 2.44
N PHE A 100 -1.87 -6.09 1.71
CA PHE A 100 -1.07 -4.99 2.27
C PHE A 100 -1.97 -3.86 2.78
N GLU A 101 -2.98 -3.48 2.02
CA GLU A 101 -3.94 -2.46 2.40
C GLU A 101 -4.76 -2.90 3.62
N ARG A 102 -5.21 -4.16 3.63
CA ARG A 102 -5.90 -4.74 4.80
C ARG A 102 -5.05 -4.65 6.05
N LYS A 103 -3.73 -4.90 5.94
CA LYS A 103 -2.82 -4.79 7.08
C LYS A 103 -2.79 -3.37 7.66
N ILE A 104 -2.74 -2.34 6.80
CA ILE A 104 -2.76 -0.93 7.24
C ILE A 104 -4.06 -0.62 7.99
N VAL A 105 -5.21 -1.08 7.48
CA VAL A 105 -6.50 -0.88 8.14
C VAL A 105 -6.57 -1.63 9.46
N HIS A 106 -6.17 -2.91 9.49
CA HIS A 106 -6.15 -3.70 10.72
C HIS A 106 -5.28 -3.06 11.81
N ASP A 107 -4.12 -2.52 11.43
CA ASP A 107 -3.23 -1.83 12.37
C ASP A 107 -3.89 -0.55 12.92
N ALA A 108 -4.51 0.27 12.06
CA ALA A 108 -5.24 1.46 12.50
C ALA A 108 -6.43 1.14 13.43
N VAL A 109 -7.16 0.07 13.14
CA VAL A 109 -8.28 -0.40 13.98
C VAL A 109 -7.78 -0.88 15.35
N ALA A 110 -6.70 -1.65 15.38
CA ALA A 110 -6.10 -2.13 16.62
C ALA A 110 -5.55 -0.97 17.48
N GLU A 111 -4.91 0.03 16.86
CA GLU A 111 -4.47 1.26 17.52
C GLU A 111 -5.63 2.01 18.19
N ALA A 112 -6.83 1.96 17.61
CA ALA A 112 -8.04 2.55 18.17
C ALA A 112 -8.73 1.71 19.26
N GLY A 113 -8.17 0.53 19.60
CA GLY A 113 -8.67 -0.38 20.61
C GLY A 113 -9.87 -1.24 20.17
N LEU A 114 -10.13 -1.34 18.87
CA LEU A 114 -11.20 -2.16 18.31
C LEU A 114 -10.64 -3.45 17.68
N ALA A 115 -11.54 -4.40 17.42
CA ALA A 115 -11.22 -5.63 16.69
C ALA A 115 -11.59 -5.48 15.20
N SER A 116 -10.88 -6.20 14.34
CA SER A 116 -11.22 -6.32 12.94
C SER A 116 -10.90 -7.70 12.39
N GLU A 117 -11.66 -8.12 11.39
CA GLU A 117 -11.52 -9.41 10.72
C GLU A 117 -11.49 -9.22 9.20
N SER A 118 -10.83 -10.14 8.48
CA SER A 118 -10.85 -10.16 7.02
C SER A 118 -11.91 -11.16 6.53
N GLU A 119 -12.97 -10.68 5.88
CA GLU A 119 -14.09 -11.48 5.37
C GLU A 119 -14.03 -11.61 3.83
N GLY A 120 -14.38 -12.80 3.31
CA GLY A 120 -14.43 -13.09 1.87
C GLY A 120 -13.17 -13.74 1.30
N GLU A 121 -13.19 -14.04 0.01
CA GLU A 121 -12.08 -14.63 -0.74
C GLU A 121 -11.50 -13.62 -1.73
N GLU A 122 -10.20 -13.72 -2.00
CA GLU A 122 -9.54 -12.93 -3.06
C GLU A 122 -10.28 -13.06 -4.40
N PRO A 123 -10.57 -11.96 -5.12
CA PRO A 123 -10.17 -10.56 -4.86
C PRO A 123 -11.21 -9.74 -4.04
N GLN A 124 -12.32 -10.33 -3.63
CA GLN A 124 -13.41 -9.65 -2.91
C GLN A 124 -13.20 -9.56 -1.39
N ARG A 125 -12.04 -10.04 -0.91
CA ARG A 125 -11.70 -10.05 0.51
C ARG A 125 -11.50 -8.64 1.04
N ARG A 126 -12.17 -8.34 2.17
CA ARG A 126 -12.30 -7.01 2.76
C ARG A 126 -12.10 -7.05 4.28
N VAL A 127 -11.85 -5.88 4.89
CA VAL A 127 -11.81 -5.74 6.35
C VAL A 127 -13.19 -5.40 6.88
N VAL A 128 -13.56 -6.04 7.99
CA VAL A 128 -14.74 -5.76 8.79
C VAL A 128 -14.28 -5.26 10.15
N VAL A 129 -14.72 -4.06 10.53
CA VAL A 129 -14.46 -3.46 11.84
C VAL A 129 -15.61 -3.86 12.78
N LEU A 130 -15.27 -4.38 13.95
CA LEU A 130 -16.23 -4.89 14.93
C LEU A 130 -16.41 -3.88 16.08
N PRO A 131 -17.63 -3.75 16.64
CA PRO A 131 -17.86 -2.97 17.85
C PRO A 131 -17.14 -3.59 19.05
N ALA A 132 -16.84 -2.73 20.05
CA ALA A 132 -16.18 -3.13 21.31
C ALA A 132 -17.09 -3.95 22.22
#